data_AF-A0A4Y9JBU0-F1
#
_entry.id   AF-A0A4Y9JBU0-F1
#
_cell.length_a   1.000
_cell.length_b   1.000
_cell.length_c   1.000
_cell.angle_alpha   90.00
_cell.angle_beta   90.00
_cell.angle_gamma   90.00
#
_symmetry.space_group_name_H-M   'P 1'
#
loop_
_entity.id
_entity.type
_entity.pdbx_description
1 polymer ?
#
loop_
_entity_poly.entity_id
_entity_poly.type
_entity_poly.pdbx_seq_one_letter_code
_entity_poly.pdbx_strand_id
1 'polypeptide(L)'
;MLDSLEIDDSAGVLMTICVQCIDSLEIYIGQQDELLFTCLTEALSAEALENLDFYIEEFLEDHFQEQKFLEKQLQRTIQKMEKHREDAPYTFKFGIFQSLKLVKKFPKDSHREKEFCEQYWEFSLVREFYLERLVELGEVEQVLPLLEKELEQESDIVASCGELLKDLYASLGMEEQYEHLLWKLVTEISFSDMRLYRELRSLYSVKQWMTLREEVLVIRLAKGDKQPYKIYAEEGLWDRLLDSIDLLDTYWKTLRDYVPEQLLICYRNYLDSEASWSGGRDHYRKLVTYLRKMCHINGGQAVVKEMVEEWRFNYRNRPAMMQELNRV
;
A
#
# COMPACT_ATOMS: atom_id res chain seq x y z
N MET A 1 23.66 -21.25 29.69
CA MET A 1 24.38 -20.92 30.96
C MET A 1 24.18 -19.46 31.38
N LEU A 2 23.38 -18.68 30.64
CA LEU A 2 22.93 -17.33 31.05
C LEU A 2 21.66 -17.40 31.90
N ASP A 3 20.82 -18.40 31.66
CA ASP A 3 19.47 -18.56 32.28
C ASP A 3 19.50 -19.04 33.73
N SER A 4 20.67 -19.47 34.20
CA SER A 4 20.92 -19.86 35.60
C SER A 4 21.43 -18.70 36.46
N LEU A 5 21.60 -17.50 35.87
CA LEU A 5 22.01 -16.31 36.59
C LEU A 5 20.77 -15.47 36.88
N GLU A 6 20.47 -15.19 38.16
CA GLU A 6 19.43 -14.23 38.56
C GLU A 6 19.88 -12.80 38.15
N ILE A 7 19.69 -12.46 36.88
CA ILE A 7 19.98 -11.14 36.32
C ILE A 7 18.65 -10.39 36.20
N ASP A 8 18.58 -9.22 36.83
CA ASP A 8 17.48 -8.27 36.65
C ASP A 8 17.52 -7.70 35.22
N ASP A 9 16.69 -8.25 34.34
CA ASP A 9 16.62 -7.89 32.92
C ASP A 9 15.67 -6.72 32.62
N SER A 10 15.16 -6.04 33.66
CA SER A 10 14.28 -4.87 33.51
C SER A 10 14.91 -3.73 32.68
N ALA A 11 16.24 -3.75 32.52
CA ALA A 11 17.02 -2.79 31.74
C ALA A 11 17.59 -3.35 30.41
N GLY A 12 17.24 -4.58 30.00
CA GLY A 12 17.72 -5.20 28.76
C GLY A 12 19.19 -5.65 28.81
N VAL A 13 19.67 -6.03 30.00
CA VAL A 13 21.05 -6.45 30.24
C VAL A 13 21.34 -7.79 29.54
N LEU A 14 20.40 -8.73 29.56
CA LEU A 14 20.53 -10.02 28.88
C LEU A 14 20.56 -9.85 27.36
N MET A 15 19.73 -8.96 26.82
CA MET A 15 19.78 -8.58 25.39
C MET A 15 21.16 -8.04 25.02
N THR A 16 21.68 -7.10 25.80
CA THR A 16 22.99 -6.48 25.52
C THR A 16 24.12 -7.51 25.55
N ILE A 17 24.10 -8.44 26.50
CA ILE A 17 25.08 -9.53 26.59
C ILE A 17 24.93 -10.49 25.41
N CYS A 18 23.70 -10.83 25.01
CA CYS A 18 23.44 -11.70 23.87
C CYS A 18 24.00 -11.10 22.58
N VAL A 19 23.70 -9.83 22.29
CA VAL A 19 24.22 -9.11 21.12
C VAL A 19 25.75 -9.08 21.14
N GLN A 20 26.38 -8.73 22.27
CA GLN A 20 27.85 -8.73 22.37
C GLN A 20 28.47 -10.11 22.16
N CYS A 21 27.83 -11.17 22.67
CA CYS A 21 28.26 -12.53 22.44
C CYS A 21 28.17 -12.88 20.95
N ILE A 22 27.05 -12.56 20.30
CA ILE A 22 26.81 -12.81 18.87
C ILE A 22 27.82 -12.02 18.02
N ASP A 23 28.02 -10.74 18.27
CA ASP A 23 29.02 -9.90 17.59
C ASP A 23 30.43 -10.49 17.73
N SER A 24 30.75 -11.05 18.90
CA SER A 24 32.05 -11.69 19.15
C SER A 24 32.22 -12.99 18.35
N LEU A 25 31.13 -13.63 17.92
CA LEU A 25 31.18 -14.85 17.09
C LEU A 25 31.48 -14.54 15.61
N GLU A 26 31.26 -13.31 15.14
CA GLU A 26 31.52 -12.93 13.75
C GLU A 26 32.95 -13.23 13.29
N ILE A 27 33.94 -13.09 14.20
CA ILE A 27 35.35 -13.33 13.89
C ILE A 27 35.67 -14.77 13.48
N TYR A 28 34.77 -15.72 13.79
CA TYR A 28 34.94 -17.14 13.51
C TYR A 28 34.19 -17.61 12.24
N ILE A 29 33.40 -16.73 11.64
CA ILE A 29 32.72 -16.99 10.35
C ILE A 29 33.77 -17.26 9.26
N GLY A 30 33.53 -18.27 8.43
CA GLY A 30 34.44 -18.76 7.40
C GLY A 30 35.54 -19.71 7.90
N GLN A 31 35.68 -19.90 9.22
CA GLN A 31 36.69 -20.81 9.80
C GLN A 31 36.07 -22.00 10.51
N GLN A 32 34.98 -21.80 11.25
CA GLN A 32 34.34 -22.82 12.09
C GLN A 32 32.83 -22.90 11.88
N ASP A 33 32.38 -22.69 10.65
CA ASP A 33 30.96 -22.49 10.33
C ASP A 33 30.06 -23.65 10.79
N GLU A 34 30.47 -24.90 10.60
CA GLU A 34 29.66 -26.04 11.04
C GLU A 34 29.52 -26.13 12.56
N LEU A 35 30.59 -25.82 13.30
CA LEU A 35 30.56 -25.83 14.75
C LEU A 35 29.70 -24.67 15.29
N LEU A 36 29.91 -23.45 14.78
CA LEU A 36 29.12 -22.28 15.13
C LEU A 36 27.63 -22.50 14.85
N PHE A 37 27.31 -22.96 13.64
CA PHE A 37 25.93 -23.24 13.25
C PHE A 37 25.29 -24.27 14.18
N THR A 38 26.01 -25.33 14.54
CA THR A 38 25.51 -26.38 15.42
C THR A 38 25.27 -25.85 16.84
N CYS A 39 26.23 -25.13 17.42
CA CYS A 39 26.11 -24.56 18.76
C CYS A 39 24.95 -23.54 18.87
N LEU A 40 24.82 -22.64 17.88
CA LEU A 40 23.72 -21.68 17.83
C LEU A 40 22.37 -22.37 17.62
N THR A 41 22.35 -23.43 16.81
CA THR A 41 21.16 -24.25 16.60
C THR A 41 20.72 -24.96 17.87
N GLU A 42 21.66 -25.53 18.62
CA GLU A 42 21.40 -26.17 19.91
C GLU A 42 20.92 -25.16 20.95
N ALA A 43 21.49 -23.95 20.98
CA ALA A 43 21.05 -22.88 21.88
C ALA A 43 19.57 -22.52 21.65
N LEU A 44 19.15 -22.40 20.39
CA LEU A 44 17.74 -22.19 19.99
C LEU A 44 16.80 -23.36 20.35
N SER A 45 17.34 -24.54 20.70
CA SER A 45 16.52 -25.71 21.10
C SER A 45 16.37 -25.83 22.62
N ALA A 46 17.12 -25.05 23.38
CA ALA A 46 16.99 -24.99 24.82
C ALA A 46 15.84 -24.03 25.18
N GLU A 47 14.87 -24.51 25.97
CA GLU A 47 13.69 -23.73 26.46
C GLU A 47 14.06 -22.45 27.23
N ALA A 48 15.34 -22.23 27.50
CA ALA A 48 15.83 -21.22 28.41
C ALA A 48 16.04 -19.84 27.76
N LEU A 49 16.01 -19.73 26.42
CA LEU A 49 16.39 -18.52 25.67
C LEU A 49 15.28 -17.91 24.78
N GLU A 50 14.01 -18.27 24.95
CA GLU A 50 12.91 -17.87 24.02
C GLU A 50 12.87 -16.35 23.68
N ASN A 51 13.23 -15.47 24.62
CA ASN A 51 13.24 -14.01 24.41
C ASN A 51 14.46 -13.51 23.61
N LEU A 52 15.47 -14.34 23.42
CA LEU A 52 16.73 -14.05 22.73
C LEU A 52 16.88 -14.82 21.42
N ASP A 53 15.99 -15.77 21.15
CA ASP A 53 15.95 -16.57 19.91
C ASP A 53 16.02 -15.71 18.66
N PHE A 54 15.33 -14.57 18.66
CA PHE A 54 15.30 -13.65 17.53
C PHE A 54 16.69 -13.22 17.06
N TYR A 55 17.61 -12.91 17.99
CA TYR A 55 18.96 -12.46 17.64
C TYR A 55 19.82 -13.60 17.06
N ILE A 56 19.63 -14.82 17.57
CA ILE A 56 20.33 -15.99 17.05
C ILE A 56 19.78 -16.38 15.68
N GLU A 57 18.46 -16.32 15.49
CA GLU A 57 17.80 -16.54 14.20
C GLU A 57 18.29 -15.51 13.17
N GLU A 58 18.34 -14.22 13.51
CA GLU A 58 18.86 -13.15 12.64
C GLU A 58 20.34 -13.39 12.26
N PHE A 59 21.20 -13.72 13.22
CA PHE A 59 22.60 -14.02 12.94
C PHE A 59 22.78 -15.24 12.03
N LEU A 60 22.03 -16.32 12.28
CA LEU A 60 22.05 -17.50 11.42
C LEU A 60 21.59 -17.16 10.00
N GLU A 61 20.57 -16.30 9.89
CA GLU A 61 20.03 -15.84 8.63
C GLU A 61 20.93 -14.87 7.86
N ASP A 62 21.86 -14.17 8.51
CA ASP A 62 22.75 -13.22 7.84
C ASP A 62 24.07 -13.87 7.42
N HIS A 63 24.63 -14.75 8.25
CA HIS A 63 25.98 -15.28 8.03
C HIS A 63 26.00 -16.67 7.37
N PHE A 64 24.94 -17.48 7.49
CA PHE A 64 24.94 -18.89 7.02
C PHE A 64 24.07 -19.10 5.78
N GLN A 65 24.48 -18.51 4.65
CA GLN A 65 23.73 -18.56 3.37
C GLN A 65 24.03 -19.78 2.49
N GLU A 66 24.95 -20.66 2.89
CA GLU A 66 25.22 -21.88 2.12
C GLU A 66 24.00 -22.80 2.14
N GLN A 67 23.75 -23.48 1.01
CA GLN A 67 22.56 -24.32 0.82
C GLN A 67 22.37 -25.35 1.96
N LYS A 68 23.44 -25.97 2.45
CA LYS A 68 23.39 -26.94 3.55
C LYS A 68 22.85 -26.35 4.87
N PHE A 69 23.10 -25.06 5.11
CA PHE A 69 22.64 -24.37 6.32
C PHE A 69 21.22 -23.86 6.14
N LEU A 70 20.91 -23.28 4.97
CA LEU A 70 19.55 -22.87 4.62
C LEU A 70 18.54 -24.03 4.71
N GLU A 71 18.91 -25.23 4.23
CA GLU A 71 18.06 -26.43 4.34
C GLU A 71 17.74 -26.79 5.80
N LYS A 72 18.74 -26.73 6.68
CA LYS A 72 18.56 -27.01 8.11
C LYS A 72 17.70 -25.93 8.79
N GLN A 73 17.93 -24.66 8.46
CA GLN A 73 17.13 -23.54 8.98
C GLN A 73 15.67 -23.65 8.55
N LEU A 74 15.41 -23.94 7.27
CA LEU A 74 14.07 -24.12 6.73
C LEU A 74 13.35 -25.29 7.42
N GLN A 75 14.01 -26.44 7.54
CA GLN A 75 13.44 -27.62 8.21
C GLN A 75 13.04 -27.32 9.65
N ARG A 76 13.88 -26.59 10.40
CA ARG A 76 13.57 -26.20 11.79
C ARG A 76 12.39 -25.24 11.87
N THR A 77 12.36 -24.24 11.00
CA THR A 77 11.27 -23.26 10.94
C THR A 77 9.93 -23.94 10.64
N ILE A 78 9.93 -24.87 9.67
CA ILE A 78 8.75 -25.69 9.34
C ILE A 78 8.34 -26.57 10.53
N GLN A 79 9.29 -27.22 11.20
CA GLN A 79 8.97 -28.03 12.39
C GLN A 79 8.38 -27.20 13.53
N LYS A 80 8.91 -25.99 13.79
CA LYS A 80 8.41 -25.07 14.82
C LYS A 80 7.01 -24.59 14.47
N MET A 81 6.76 -24.18 13.22
CA MET A 81 5.45 -23.69 12.81
C MET A 81 4.39 -24.79 12.82
N GLU A 82 4.69 -26.00 12.31
CA GLU A 82 3.73 -27.11 12.23
C GLU A 82 3.25 -27.57 13.61
N LYS A 83 4.10 -27.49 14.65
CA LYS A 83 3.68 -27.72 16.05
C LYS A 83 2.57 -26.76 16.51
N HIS A 84 2.48 -25.58 15.90
CA HIS A 84 1.54 -24.52 16.26
C HIS A 84 0.37 -24.40 15.26
N ARG A 85 0.23 -25.35 14.32
CA ARG A 85 -0.78 -25.30 13.25
C ARG A 85 -2.21 -25.16 13.77
N GLU A 86 -2.56 -25.90 14.83
CA GLU A 86 -3.91 -25.90 15.42
C GLU A 86 -4.03 -24.92 16.58
N ASP A 87 -3.02 -24.86 17.45
CA ASP A 87 -3.10 -24.14 18.73
C ASP A 87 -2.82 -22.63 18.63
N ALA A 88 -2.06 -22.19 17.61
CA ALA A 88 -1.69 -20.79 17.46
C ALA A 88 -1.64 -20.35 15.97
N PRO A 89 -2.79 -20.06 15.35
CA PRO A 89 -2.87 -19.72 13.92
C PRO A 89 -2.04 -18.50 13.50
N TYR A 90 -1.86 -17.51 14.39
CA TYR A 90 -1.01 -16.35 14.11
C TYR A 90 0.46 -16.75 14.02
N THR A 91 0.93 -17.55 14.97
CA THR A 91 2.30 -18.09 15.01
C THR A 91 2.57 -18.97 13.78
N PHE A 92 1.60 -19.79 13.37
CA PHE A 92 1.69 -20.60 12.16
C PHE A 92 1.85 -19.73 10.91
N LYS A 93 1.00 -18.70 10.73
CA LYS A 93 1.11 -17.75 9.61
C LYS A 93 2.45 -17.01 9.60
N PHE A 94 2.93 -16.59 10.77
CA PHE A 94 4.25 -15.97 10.89
C PHE A 94 5.38 -16.94 10.50
N GLY A 95 5.28 -18.22 10.89
CA GLY A 95 6.22 -19.27 10.49
C GLY A 95 6.27 -19.49 8.98
N ILE A 96 5.13 -19.41 8.29
CA ILE A 96 5.07 -19.48 6.82
C ILE A 96 5.83 -18.29 6.19
N PHE A 97 5.62 -17.09 6.72
CA PHE A 97 6.34 -15.89 6.26
C PHE A 97 7.87 -16.05 6.42
N GLN A 98 8.33 -16.55 7.57
CA GLN A 98 9.76 -16.79 7.79
C GLN A 98 10.32 -17.89 6.89
N SER A 99 9.58 -18.99 6.72
CA SER A 99 9.96 -20.06 5.81
C SER A 99 10.07 -19.56 4.37
N LEU A 100 9.16 -18.70 3.93
CA LEU A 100 9.20 -18.07 2.62
C LEU A 100 10.43 -17.16 2.44
N LYS A 101 10.82 -16.41 3.49
CA LYS A 101 12.06 -15.59 3.48
C LYS A 101 13.30 -16.46 3.27
N LEU A 102 13.36 -17.64 3.89
CA LEU A 102 14.44 -18.61 3.68
C LEU A 102 14.39 -19.22 2.27
N VAL A 103 13.22 -19.65 1.81
CA VAL A 103 13.03 -20.24 0.47
C VAL A 103 13.48 -19.29 -0.64
N LYS A 104 13.23 -17.98 -0.51
CA LYS A 104 13.70 -16.95 -1.46
C LYS A 104 15.23 -16.92 -1.64
N LYS A 105 16.00 -17.42 -0.67
CA LYS A 105 17.47 -17.47 -0.70
C LYS A 105 18.02 -18.72 -1.39
N PHE A 106 17.19 -19.74 -1.64
CA PHE A 106 17.61 -20.92 -2.38
C PHE A 106 17.88 -20.59 -3.85
N PRO A 107 18.68 -21.42 -4.56
CA PRO A 107 18.77 -21.34 -6.01
C PRO A 107 17.36 -21.42 -6.62
N LYS A 108 17.11 -20.56 -7.62
CA LYS A 108 15.86 -20.58 -8.38
C LYS A 108 15.66 -21.98 -9.00
N ASP A 109 14.42 -22.46 -9.03
CA ASP A 109 14.06 -23.77 -9.58
C ASP A 109 14.54 -24.97 -8.72
N SER A 110 14.99 -24.74 -7.49
CA SER A 110 15.36 -25.83 -6.59
C SER A 110 14.16 -26.71 -6.23
N HIS A 111 14.39 -28.02 -6.08
CA HIS A 111 13.36 -28.97 -5.63
C HIS A 111 12.70 -28.53 -4.31
N ARG A 112 13.48 -27.95 -3.38
CA ARG A 112 12.95 -27.47 -2.10
C ARG A 112 12.05 -26.24 -2.23
N GLU A 113 12.34 -25.33 -3.15
CA GLU A 113 11.47 -24.20 -3.45
C GLU A 113 10.10 -24.69 -3.95
N LYS A 114 10.10 -25.63 -4.92
CA LYS A 114 8.87 -26.22 -5.48
C LYS A 114 8.05 -26.96 -4.42
N GLU A 115 8.67 -27.86 -3.69
CA GLU A 115 8.01 -28.66 -2.65
C GLU A 115 7.37 -27.79 -1.56
N PHE A 116 8.06 -26.73 -1.12
CA PHE A 116 7.50 -25.77 -0.17
C PHE A 116 6.28 -25.05 -0.75
N CYS A 117 6.38 -24.56 -1.98
CA CYS A 117 5.29 -23.81 -2.62
C CYS A 117 4.06 -24.67 -2.88
N GLU A 118 4.24 -25.93 -3.28
CA GLU A 118 3.16 -26.90 -3.45
C GLU A 118 2.48 -27.24 -2.13
N GLN A 119 3.27 -27.47 -1.07
CA GLN A 119 2.74 -27.82 0.25
C GLN A 119 1.91 -26.70 0.88
N TYR A 120 2.34 -25.45 0.71
CA TYR A 120 1.73 -24.26 1.34
C TYR A 120 0.98 -23.38 0.33
N TRP A 121 0.54 -23.95 -0.80
CA TRP A 121 -0.21 -23.25 -1.85
C TRP A 121 -1.49 -22.58 -1.35
N GLU A 122 -2.09 -23.03 -0.25
CA GLU A 122 -3.29 -22.38 0.31
C GLU A 122 -3.03 -20.94 0.80
N PHE A 123 -1.77 -20.58 1.04
CA PHE A 123 -1.38 -19.26 1.51
C PHE A 123 -1.06 -18.32 0.36
N SER A 124 -1.76 -17.20 0.32
CA SER A 124 -1.70 -16.23 -0.78
C SER A 124 -0.30 -15.63 -0.98
N LEU A 125 0.44 -15.41 0.12
CA LEU A 125 1.85 -15.00 0.06
C LEU A 125 2.74 -16.02 -0.65
N VAL A 126 2.46 -17.32 -0.50
CA VAL A 126 3.21 -18.41 -1.13
C VAL A 126 2.82 -18.51 -2.61
N ARG A 127 1.52 -18.39 -2.92
CA ARG A 127 1.02 -18.36 -4.30
C ARG A 127 1.61 -17.21 -5.10
N GLU A 128 1.53 -15.99 -4.58
CA GLU A 128 2.09 -14.79 -5.21
C GLU A 128 3.58 -14.98 -5.52
N PHE A 129 4.36 -15.41 -4.53
CA PHE A 129 5.78 -15.69 -4.72
C PHE A 129 6.05 -16.76 -5.79
N TYR A 130 5.35 -17.89 -5.76
CA TYR A 130 5.61 -18.97 -6.70
C TYR A 130 5.21 -18.58 -8.13
N LEU A 131 4.11 -17.84 -8.30
CA LEU A 131 3.70 -17.32 -9.61
C LEU A 131 4.73 -16.34 -10.17
N GLU A 132 5.21 -15.39 -9.36
CA GLU A 132 6.32 -14.50 -9.74
C GLU A 132 7.55 -15.31 -10.16
N ARG A 133 7.89 -16.37 -9.39
CA ARG A 133 9.04 -17.21 -9.70
C ARG A 133 8.90 -17.95 -11.03
N LEU A 134 7.72 -18.50 -11.33
CA LEU A 134 7.47 -19.18 -12.60
C LEU A 134 7.60 -18.21 -13.80
N VAL A 135 7.13 -16.97 -13.64
CA VAL A 135 7.33 -15.91 -14.66
C VAL A 135 8.82 -15.62 -14.84
N GLU A 136 9.58 -15.45 -13.76
CA GLU A 136 11.04 -15.20 -13.83
C GLU A 136 11.81 -16.34 -14.49
N LEU A 137 11.38 -17.59 -14.32
CA LEU A 137 11.97 -18.76 -14.95
C LEU A 137 11.56 -18.93 -16.43
N GLY A 138 10.57 -18.16 -16.89
CA GLY A 138 10.03 -18.27 -18.25
C GLY A 138 9.15 -19.51 -18.46
N GLU A 139 8.59 -20.08 -17.39
CA GLU A 139 7.72 -21.26 -17.40
C GLU A 139 6.29 -20.88 -17.81
N VAL A 140 6.16 -20.31 -19.02
CA VAL A 140 4.92 -19.70 -19.52
C VAL A 140 3.77 -20.70 -19.55
N GLU A 141 4.02 -21.93 -20.00
CA GLU A 141 2.99 -22.99 -20.12
C GLU A 141 2.37 -23.37 -18.78
N GLN A 142 3.13 -23.24 -17.69
CA GLN A 142 2.66 -23.57 -16.34
C GLN A 142 1.98 -22.38 -15.67
N VAL A 143 2.56 -21.18 -15.79
CA VAL A 143 2.12 -20.01 -15.05
C VAL A 143 0.86 -19.37 -15.61
N LEU A 144 0.70 -19.36 -16.93
CA LEU A 144 -0.44 -18.73 -17.60
C LEU A 144 -1.80 -19.27 -17.14
N PRO A 145 -2.07 -20.59 -17.15
CA PRO A 145 -3.35 -21.12 -16.69
C PRO A 145 -3.57 -20.93 -15.19
N LEU A 146 -2.50 -20.86 -14.39
CA LEU A 146 -2.61 -20.58 -12.95
C LEU A 146 -3.03 -19.13 -12.70
N LEU A 147 -2.40 -18.17 -13.39
CA LEU A 147 -2.75 -16.75 -13.29
C LEU A 147 -4.18 -16.47 -13.77
N GLU A 148 -4.60 -17.07 -14.89
CA GLU A 148 -5.96 -16.94 -15.41
C GLU A 148 -7.00 -17.46 -14.40
N LYS A 149 -6.73 -18.62 -13.79
CA LYS A 149 -7.59 -19.20 -12.76
C LYS A 149 -7.70 -18.29 -11.52
N GLU A 150 -6.59 -17.72 -11.06
CA GLU A 150 -6.61 -16.79 -9.91
C GLU A 150 -7.45 -15.54 -10.21
N LEU A 151 -7.38 -15.03 -11.46
CA LEU A 151 -8.17 -13.89 -11.93
C LEU A 151 -9.67 -14.20 -12.01
N GLU A 152 -10.05 -15.43 -12.37
CA GLU A 152 -11.45 -15.89 -12.42
C GLU A 152 -12.05 -16.10 -11.04
N GLN A 153 -11.25 -16.57 -10.09
CA GLN A 153 -11.70 -16.87 -8.73
C GLN A 153 -11.86 -15.63 -7.85
N GLU A 154 -11.49 -14.45 -8.34
CA GLU A 154 -11.45 -13.20 -7.58
C GLU A 154 -10.73 -13.39 -6.23
N SER A 155 -9.58 -14.08 -6.25
CA SER A 155 -8.76 -14.30 -5.07
C SER A 155 -8.19 -13.00 -4.47
N ASP A 156 -7.63 -13.11 -3.29
CA ASP A 156 -7.03 -12.01 -2.55
C ASP A 156 -5.75 -11.44 -3.18
N ILE A 157 -5.15 -12.14 -4.15
CA ILE A 157 -3.95 -11.71 -4.90
C ILE A 157 -4.25 -11.31 -6.34
N VAL A 158 -5.52 -11.14 -6.71
CA VAL A 158 -5.96 -10.85 -8.08
C VAL A 158 -5.31 -9.61 -8.69
N ALA A 159 -5.05 -8.58 -7.89
CA ALA A 159 -4.36 -7.38 -8.37
C ALA A 159 -2.93 -7.71 -8.81
N SER A 160 -2.15 -8.39 -7.96
CA SER A 160 -0.79 -8.80 -8.25
C SER A 160 -0.73 -9.78 -9.43
N CYS A 161 -1.58 -10.82 -9.42
CA CYS A 161 -1.68 -11.78 -10.53
C CYS A 161 -2.06 -11.11 -11.84
N GLY A 162 -2.97 -10.13 -11.79
CA GLY A 162 -3.38 -9.36 -12.94
C GLY A 162 -2.24 -8.53 -13.56
N GLU A 163 -1.41 -7.89 -12.74
CA GLU A 163 -0.21 -7.17 -13.22
C GLU A 163 0.79 -8.13 -13.87
N LEU A 164 1.08 -9.27 -13.24
CA LEU A 164 1.98 -10.29 -13.81
C LEU A 164 1.46 -10.84 -15.14
N LEU A 165 0.17 -11.15 -15.22
CA LEU A 165 -0.46 -11.68 -16.43
C LEU A 165 -0.49 -10.63 -17.55
N LYS A 166 -0.71 -9.35 -17.21
CA LYS A 166 -0.63 -8.23 -18.15
C LYS A 166 0.77 -8.15 -18.77
N ASP A 167 1.81 -8.16 -17.94
CA ASP A 167 3.19 -8.08 -18.42
C ASP A 167 3.57 -9.32 -19.23
N LEU A 168 3.05 -10.50 -18.86
CA LEU A 168 3.22 -11.73 -19.61
C LEU A 168 2.56 -11.65 -21.00
N TYR A 169 1.29 -11.22 -21.11
CA TYR A 169 0.62 -11.04 -22.39
C TYR A 169 1.34 -10.04 -23.30
N ALA A 170 1.86 -8.94 -22.74
CA ALA A 170 2.68 -7.99 -23.47
C ALA A 170 3.96 -8.64 -24.02
N SER A 171 4.65 -9.46 -23.21
CA SER A 171 5.87 -10.17 -23.63
C SER A 171 5.63 -11.23 -24.72
N LEU A 172 4.44 -11.83 -24.73
CA LEU A 172 4.03 -12.85 -25.70
C LEU A 172 3.43 -12.28 -26.99
N GLY A 173 3.23 -10.95 -27.07
CA GLY A 173 2.59 -10.30 -28.21
C GLY A 173 1.08 -10.56 -28.31
N MET A 174 0.42 -10.88 -27.18
CA MET A 174 -1.01 -11.14 -27.09
C MET A 174 -1.78 -9.82 -26.88
N GLU A 175 -1.81 -8.98 -27.91
CA GLU A 175 -2.32 -7.60 -27.81
C GLU A 175 -3.81 -7.53 -27.39
N GLU A 176 -4.67 -8.40 -27.93
CA GLU A 176 -6.10 -8.40 -27.61
C GLU A 176 -6.36 -8.78 -26.13
N GLN A 177 -5.67 -9.83 -25.64
CA GLN A 177 -5.78 -10.27 -24.25
C GLN A 177 -5.20 -9.24 -23.29
N TYR A 178 -4.09 -8.62 -23.67
CA TYR A 178 -3.47 -7.54 -22.91
C TYR A 178 -4.41 -6.34 -22.77
N GLU A 179 -5.02 -5.86 -23.86
CA GLU A 179 -5.95 -4.72 -23.83
C GLU A 179 -7.18 -5.05 -22.96
N HIS A 180 -7.76 -6.24 -23.15
CA HIS A 180 -8.91 -6.69 -22.36
C HIS A 180 -8.60 -6.81 -20.86
N LEU A 181 -7.43 -7.38 -20.52
CA LEU A 181 -7.01 -7.49 -19.13
C LEU A 181 -6.73 -6.11 -18.51
N LEU A 182 -6.03 -5.24 -19.23
CA LEU A 182 -5.74 -3.89 -18.77
C LEU A 182 -7.03 -3.09 -18.54
N TRP A 183 -8.03 -3.24 -19.39
CA TRP A 183 -9.37 -2.69 -19.17
C TRP A 183 -9.94 -3.18 -17.84
N LYS A 184 -10.02 -4.51 -17.64
CA LYS A 184 -10.54 -5.13 -16.40
C LYS A 184 -9.79 -4.65 -15.16
N LEU A 185 -8.47 -4.52 -15.23
CA LEU A 185 -7.63 -4.04 -14.13
C LEU A 185 -7.97 -2.58 -13.76
N VAL A 186 -8.10 -1.70 -14.74
CA VAL A 186 -8.40 -0.28 -14.50
C VAL A 186 -9.84 -0.07 -14.01
N THR A 187 -10.78 -0.88 -14.47
CA THR A 187 -12.21 -0.68 -14.18
C THR A 187 -12.73 -1.42 -12.96
N GLU A 188 -12.22 -2.60 -12.65
CA GLU A 188 -12.82 -3.49 -11.64
C GLU A 188 -11.89 -3.88 -10.49
N ILE A 189 -10.60 -4.06 -10.75
CA ILE A 189 -9.67 -4.66 -9.78
C ILE A 189 -8.83 -3.59 -9.08
N SER A 190 -8.06 -2.81 -9.85
CA SER A 190 -7.02 -1.90 -9.37
C SER A 190 -7.36 -0.45 -9.69
N PHE A 191 -8.60 -0.03 -9.45
CA PHE A 191 -9.04 1.34 -9.77
C PHE A 191 -8.17 2.43 -9.12
N SER A 192 -7.56 2.20 -7.94
CA SER A 192 -6.69 3.20 -7.32
C SER A 192 -5.35 3.43 -8.05
N ASP A 193 -4.96 2.54 -8.98
CA ASP A 193 -3.69 2.64 -9.69
C ASP A 193 -3.79 3.52 -10.95
N MET A 194 -3.23 4.73 -10.84
CA MET A 194 -3.16 5.68 -11.95
C MET A 194 -2.13 5.30 -13.02
N ARG A 195 -1.17 4.41 -12.73
CA ARG A 195 -0.21 3.92 -13.72
C ARG A 195 -0.93 3.10 -14.79
N LEU A 196 -1.77 2.15 -14.37
CA LEU A 196 -2.58 1.32 -15.27
C LEU A 196 -3.58 2.18 -16.06
N TYR A 197 -4.16 3.20 -15.43
CA TYR A 197 -5.05 4.15 -16.12
C TYR A 197 -4.34 4.88 -17.27
N ARG A 198 -3.11 5.37 -17.03
CA ARG A 198 -2.30 6.05 -18.04
C ARG A 198 -1.86 5.12 -19.16
N GLU A 199 -1.51 3.88 -18.79
CA GLU A 199 -1.17 2.82 -19.74
C GLU A 199 -2.35 2.56 -20.68
N LEU A 200 -3.56 2.34 -20.14
CA LEU A 200 -4.77 2.14 -20.93
C LEU A 200 -5.07 3.34 -21.84
N ARG A 201 -4.97 4.56 -21.30
CA ARG A 201 -5.15 5.80 -22.08
C ARG A 201 -4.21 5.90 -23.28
N SER A 202 -2.97 5.40 -23.14
CA SER A 202 -1.95 5.49 -24.18
C SER A 202 -2.23 4.61 -25.40
N LEU A 203 -3.09 3.58 -25.25
CA LEU A 203 -3.48 2.68 -26.34
C LEU A 203 -4.46 3.33 -27.32
N TYR A 204 -5.16 4.39 -26.89
CA TYR A 204 -6.22 5.00 -27.68
C TYR A 204 -5.86 6.39 -28.16
N SER A 205 -6.40 6.77 -29.32
CA SER A 205 -6.35 8.16 -29.76
C SER A 205 -7.18 9.04 -28.82
N VAL A 206 -6.83 10.33 -28.72
CA VAL A 206 -7.55 11.32 -27.89
C VAL A 206 -9.07 11.32 -28.16
N LYS A 207 -9.48 11.13 -29.43
CA LYS A 207 -10.91 11.10 -29.79
C LYS A 207 -11.64 9.86 -29.27
N GLN A 208 -11.02 8.68 -29.39
CA GLN A 208 -11.59 7.44 -28.88
C GLN A 208 -11.62 7.44 -27.35
N TRP A 209 -10.54 7.96 -26.73
CA TRP A 209 -10.43 8.03 -25.29
C TRP A 209 -11.52 8.89 -24.64
N MET A 210 -11.97 9.98 -25.27
CA MET A 210 -13.05 10.80 -24.70
C MET A 210 -14.33 10.00 -24.41
N THR A 211 -14.70 9.05 -25.27
CA THR A 211 -15.86 8.19 -25.05
C THR A 211 -15.55 7.09 -24.03
N LEU A 212 -14.43 6.38 -24.23
CA LEU A 212 -14.03 5.26 -23.36
C LEU A 212 -13.77 5.69 -21.92
N ARG A 213 -13.21 6.88 -21.72
CA ARG A 213 -12.99 7.47 -20.39
C ARG A 213 -14.28 7.56 -19.60
N GLU A 214 -15.38 7.95 -20.23
CA GLU A 214 -16.67 8.05 -19.54
C GLU A 214 -17.18 6.66 -19.13
N GLU A 215 -17.01 5.65 -19.99
CA GLU A 215 -17.34 4.27 -19.67
C GLU A 215 -16.50 3.76 -18.49
N VAL A 216 -15.18 3.97 -18.52
CA VAL A 216 -14.26 3.62 -17.42
C VAL A 216 -14.70 4.27 -16.10
N LEU A 217 -15.03 5.56 -16.14
CA LEU A 217 -15.47 6.30 -14.95
C LEU A 217 -16.80 5.75 -14.40
N VAL A 218 -17.78 5.47 -15.27
CA VAL A 218 -19.06 4.90 -14.85
C VAL A 218 -18.89 3.51 -14.22
N ILE A 219 -18.09 2.64 -14.83
CA ILE A 219 -17.84 1.29 -14.31
C ILE A 219 -17.13 1.37 -12.94
N ARG A 220 -16.08 2.18 -12.83
CA ARG A 220 -15.34 2.37 -11.57
C ARG A 220 -16.24 2.88 -10.44
N LEU A 221 -17.06 3.89 -10.72
CA LEU A 221 -18.03 4.40 -9.75
C LEU A 221 -19.03 3.32 -9.33
N ALA A 222 -19.55 2.53 -10.27
CA ALA A 222 -20.46 1.43 -9.97
C ALA A 222 -19.80 0.32 -9.14
N LYS A 223 -18.50 0.07 -9.33
CA LYS A 223 -17.68 -0.88 -8.56
C LYS A 223 -17.17 -0.31 -7.22
N GLY A 224 -17.53 0.93 -6.88
CA GLY A 224 -17.26 1.52 -5.57
C GLY A 224 -15.95 2.31 -5.46
N ASP A 225 -15.42 2.80 -6.58
CA ASP A 225 -14.26 3.70 -6.56
C ASP A 225 -14.56 4.97 -5.75
N LYS A 226 -13.78 5.17 -4.69
CA LYS A 226 -13.89 6.31 -3.77
C LYS A 226 -13.00 7.49 -4.18
N GLN A 227 -12.18 7.33 -5.23
CA GLN A 227 -11.21 8.33 -5.65
C GLN A 227 -11.29 8.74 -7.13
N PRO A 228 -12.50 8.94 -7.70
CA PRO A 228 -12.64 9.32 -9.11
C PRO A 228 -12.02 10.69 -9.42
N TYR A 229 -11.85 11.53 -8.40
CA TYR A 229 -11.27 12.86 -8.50
C TYR A 229 -9.82 12.88 -9.02
N LYS A 230 -9.05 11.80 -8.83
CA LYS A 230 -7.69 11.69 -9.38
C LYS A 230 -7.73 11.72 -10.92
N ILE A 231 -8.66 10.97 -11.50
CA ILE A 231 -8.89 10.96 -12.95
C ILE A 231 -9.41 12.32 -13.40
N TYR A 232 -10.36 12.90 -12.67
CA TYR A 232 -10.91 14.21 -13.05
C TYR A 232 -9.83 15.28 -13.13
N ALA A 233 -8.90 15.29 -12.19
CA ALA A 233 -7.77 16.22 -12.20
C ALA A 233 -6.80 15.97 -13.35
N GLU A 234 -6.48 14.70 -13.66
CA GLU A 234 -5.57 14.35 -14.75
C GLU A 234 -6.16 14.62 -16.14
N GLU A 235 -7.47 14.43 -16.28
CA GLU A 235 -8.22 14.62 -17.53
C GLU A 235 -8.78 16.04 -17.70
N GLY A 236 -8.55 16.93 -16.74
CA GLY A 236 -9.05 18.30 -16.77
C GLY A 236 -10.57 18.43 -16.68
N LEU A 237 -11.24 17.45 -16.06
CA LEU A 237 -12.69 17.44 -15.80
C LEU A 237 -13.01 18.27 -14.57
N TRP A 238 -12.64 19.54 -14.61
CA TRP A 238 -12.70 20.45 -13.48
C TRP A 238 -14.12 20.60 -12.93
N ASP A 239 -15.13 20.61 -13.80
CA ASP A 239 -16.54 20.70 -13.41
C ASP A 239 -16.97 19.61 -12.40
N ARG A 240 -16.35 18.43 -12.45
CA ARG A 240 -16.68 17.30 -11.55
C ARG A 240 -15.97 17.34 -10.20
N LEU A 241 -14.94 18.18 -10.07
CA LEU A 241 -14.22 18.40 -8.80
C LEU A 241 -14.92 19.41 -7.90
N LEU A 242 -15.92 20.12 -8.44
CA LEU A 242 -16.57 21.25 -7.81
C LEU A 242 -17.56 20.89 -6.68
N ASP A 243 -17.86 19.60 -6.50
CA ASP A 243 -18.88 19.11 -5.57
C ASP A 243 -18.38 18.88 -4.13
N SER A 244 -17.08 19.05 -3.85
CA SER A 244 -16.51 18.82 -2.50
C SER A 244 -15.46 19.85 -2.12
N ILE A 245 -15.65 20.51 -0.96
CA ILE A 245 -14.71 21.52 -0.44
C ILE A 245 -13.30 20.95 -0.22
N ASP A 246 -13.19 19.70 0.21
CA ASP A 246 -11.90 19.03 0.44
C ASP A 246 -11.15 18.81 -0.89
N LEU A 247 -11.89 18.50 -1.96
CA LEU A 247 -11.33 18.37 -3.31
C LEU A 247 -10.94 19.73 -3.89
N LEU A 248 -11.79 20.75 -3.70
CA LEU A 248 -11.47 22.12 -4.09
C LEU A 248 -10.17 22.59 -3.44
N ASP A 249 -9.98 22.25 -2.16
CA ASP A 249 -8.77 22.61 -1.42
C ASP A 249 -7.54 21.85 -1.91
N THR A 250 -7.68 20.55 -2.15
CA THR A 250 -6.61 19.68 -2.67
C THR A 250 -6.10 20.16 -4.02
N TYR A 251 -7.01 20.52 -4.93
CA TYR A 251 -6.69 20.91 -6.31
C TYR A 251 -6.68 22.43 -6.53
N TRP A 252 -6.76 23.24 -5.46
CA TRP A 252 -6.95 24.69 -5.52
C TRP A 252 -5.98 25.41 -6.46
N LYS A 253 -4.68 25.07 -6.38
CA LYS A 253 -3.63 25.72 -7.18
C LYS A 253 -3.89 25.59 -8.68
N THR A 254 -4.34 24.41 -9.10
CA THR A 254 -4.66 24.11 -10.49
C THR A 254 -6.00 24.74 -10.86
N LEU A 255 -7.05 24.51 -10.05
CA LEU A 255 -8.41 24.95 -10.34
C LEU A 255 -8.53 26.48 -10.50
N ARG A 256 -7.79 27.27 -9.72
CA ARG A 256 -7.88 28.74 -9.77
C ARG A 256 -7.44 29.32 -11.12
N ASP A 257 -6.56 28.60 -11.85
CA ASP A 257 -5.98 29.09 -13.10
C ASP A 257 -6.84 28.64 -14.31
N TYR A 258 -7.49 27.47 -14.24
CA TYR A 258 -8.28 26.90 -15.34
C TYR A 258 -9.79 27.22 -15.28
N VAL A 259 -10.40 27.25 -14.09
CA VAL A 259 -11.85 27.47 -13.90
C VAL A 259 -12.14 28.44 -12.73
N PRO A 260 -11.60 29.68 -12.77
CA PRO A 260 -11.70 30.63 -11.66
C PRO A 260 -13.15 31.00 -11.29
N GLU A 261 -14.02 31.18 -12.28
CA GLU A 261 -15.41 31.59 -12.05
C GLU A 261 -16.22 30.47 -11.36
N GLN A 262 -16.13 29.24 -11.85
CA GLN A 262 -16.83 28.09 -11.27
C GLN A 262 -16.29 27.77 -9.87
N LEU A 263 -14.97 27.88 -9.66
CA LEU A 263 -14.36 27.71 -8.35
C LEU A 263 -14.90 28.73 -7.33
N LEU A 264 -15.08 29.99 -7.74
CA LEU A 264 -15.67 31.03 -6.89
C LEU A 264 -17.13 30.75 -6.54
N ILE A 265 -17.93 30.27 -7.49
CA ILE A 265 -19.33 29.88 -7.25
C ILE A 265 -19.41 28.76 -6.20
N CYS A 266 -18.55 27.76 -6.30
CA CYS A 266 -18.56 26.64 -5.36
C CYS A 266 -18.11 27.05 -3.96
N TYR A 267 -17.03 27.83 -3.85
CA TYR A 267 -16.64 28.38 -2.55
C TYR A 267 -17.75 29.28 -1.97
N ARG A 268 -18.41 30.12 -2.79
CA ARG A 268 -19.54 30.94 -2.34
C ARG A 268 -20.67 30.09 -1.78
N ASN A 269 -21.15 29.10 -2.54
CA ASN A 269 -22.25 28.22 -2.13
C ASN A 269 -21.93 27.48 -0.81
N TYR A 270 -20.71 26.94 -0.69
CA TYR A 270 -20.25 26.28 0.54
C TYR A 270 -20.25 27.27 1.72
N LEU A 271 -19.65 28.44 1.53
CA LEU A 271 -19.53 29.44 2.58
C LEU A 271 -20.87 30.05 3.00
N ASP A 272 -21.79 30.28 2.07
CA ASP A 272 -23.13 30.79 2.37
C ASP A 272 -23.93 29.77 3.18
N SER A 273 -23.82 28.48 2.84
CA SER A 273 -24.37 27.38 3.65
C SER A 273 -23.79 27.38 5.06
N GLU A 274 -22.46 27.40 5.20
CA GLU A 274 -21.78 27.39 6.50
C GLU A 274 -22.03 28.67 7.34
N ALA A 275 -22.18 29.81 6.68
CA ALA A 275 -22.51 31.10 7.31
C ALA A 275 -23.94 31.14 7.83
N SER A 276 -24.87 30.38 7.24
CA SER A 276 -26.26 30.32 7.71
C SER A 276 -26.37 29.78 9.14
N TRP A 277 -25.50 28.84 9.52
CA TRP A 277 -25.44 28.27 10.86
C TRP A 277 -24.82 29.24 11.88
N SER A 278 -25.39 29.27 13.09
CA SER A 278 -24.78 30.00 14.21
C SER A 278 -23.63 29.18 14.80
N GLY A 279 -22.43 29.76 14.86
CA GLY A 279 -21.24 29.09 15.38
C GLY A 279 -20.42 29.96 16.34
N GLY A 280 -19.37 29.37 16.89
CA GLY A 280 -18.39 30.08 17.72
C GLY A 280 -17.39 30.90 16.89
N ARG A 281 -16.45 31.58 17.57
CA ARG A 281 -15.41 32.39 16.90
C ARG A 281 -14.52 31.56 15.96
N ASP A 282 -14.20 30.32 16.33
CA ASP A 282 -13.36 29.45 15.50
C ASP A 282 -14.06 29.02 14.20
N HIS A 283 -15.39 28.88 14.23
CA HIS A 283 -16.20 28.67 13.02
C HIS A 283 -16.03 29.83 12.03
N TYR A 284 -16.28 31.06 12.50
CA TYR A 284 -16.17 32.25 11.64
C TYR A 284 -14.75 32.51 11.17
N ARG A 285 -13.72 32.16 11.97
CA ARG A 285 -12.32 32.24 11.53
C ARG A 285 -12.03 31.30 10.35
N LYS A 286 -12.61 30.09 10.33
CA LYS A 286 -12.51 29.17 9.18
C LYS A 286 -13.11 29.82 7.94
N LEU A 287 -14.31 30.40 8.03
CA LEU A 287 -14.95 31.08 6.89
C LEU A 287 -14.10 32.23 6.35
N VAL A 288 -13.52 33.06 7.23
CA VAL A 288 -12.63 34.15 6.82
C VAL A 288 -11.37 33.63 6.11
N THR A 289 -10.86 32.46 6.52
CA THR A 289 -9.71 31.83 5.85
C THR A 289 -10.04 31.48 4.40
N TYR A 290 -11.23 30.93 4.16
CA TYR A 290 -11.72 30.66 2.81
C TYR A 290 -12.01 31.94 2.00
N LEU A 291 -12.60 32.98 2.60
CA LEU A 291 -12.81 34.26 1.93
C LEU A 291 -11.49 34.89 1.45
N ARG A 292 -10.44 34.85 2.28
CA ARG A 292 -9.10 35.30 1.88
C ARG A 292 -8.52 34.43 0.77
N LYS A 293 -8.74 33.12 0.82
CA LYS A 293 -8.34 32.18 -0.23
C LYS A 293 -9.03 32.50 -1.56
N MET A 294 -10.32 32.85 -1.53
CA MET A 294 -11.07 33.29 -2.71
C MET A 294 -10.52 34.59 -3.29
N CYS A 295 -10.01 35.52 -2.49
CA CYS A 295 -9.39 36.76 -2.98
C CYS A 295 -8.15 36.53 -3.87
N HIS A 296 -7.55 35.34 -3.80
CA HIS A 296 -6.43 34.94 -4.66
C HIS A 296 -6.86 34.25 -5.97
N ILE A 297 -8.16 34.15 -6.23
CA ILE A 297 -8.73 33.66 -7.50
C ILE A 297 -9.06 34.87 -8.38
N ASN A 298 -8.89 34.76 -9.70
CA ASN A 298 -9.25 35.82 -10.62
C ASN A 298 -10.75 36.17 -10.48
N GLY A 299 -11.09 37.46 -10.32
CA GLY A 299 -12.45 37.93 -10.03
C GLY A 299 -12.90 37.78 -8.56
N GLY A 300 -12.12 37.10 -7.72
CA GLY A 300 -12.53 36.73 -6.37
C GLY A 300 -12.67 37.88 -5.38
N GLN A 301 -11.91 38.96 -5.55
CA GLN A 301 -12.04 40.14 -4.69
C GLN A 301 -13.44 40.79 -4.79
N ALA A 302 -14.02 40.84 -5.98
CA ALA A 302 -15.35 41.39 -6.20
C ALA A 302 -16.43 40.52 -5.53
N VAL A 303 -16.33 39.19 -5.73
CA VAL A 303 -17.25 38.21 -5.14
C VAL A 303 -17.18 38.23 -3.61
N VAL A 304 -15.98 38.26 -3.04
CA VAL A 304 -15.79 38.30 -1.57
C VAL A 304 -16.36 39.59 -0.98
N LYS A 305 -16.17 40.74 -1.65
CA LYS A 305 -16.74 42.01 -1.20
C LYS A 305 -18.27 41.94 -1.13
N GLU A 306 -18.90 41.43 -2.18
CA GLU A 306 -20.36 41.22 -2.24
C GLU A 306 -20.83 40.32 -1.10
N MET A 307 -20.20 39.15 -0.91
CA MET A 307 -20.53 38.21 0.17
C MET A 307 -20.39 38.84 1.56
N VAL A 308 -19.31 39.60 1.80
CA VAL A 308 -19.09 40.27 3.09
C VAL A 308 -20.17 41.32 3.36
N GLU A 309 -20.60 42.07 2.35
CA GLU A 309 -21.70 43.04 2.45
C GLU A 309 -23.03 42.33 2.75
N GLU A 310 -23.33 41.25 2.05
CA GLU A 310 -24.52 40.41 2.27
C GLU A 310 -24.55 39.82 3.68
N TRP A 311 -23.45 39.24 4.15
CA TRP A 311 -23.38 38.65 5.49
C TRP A 311 -23.46 39.69 6.59
N ARG A 312 -22.88 40.89 6.39
CA ARG A 312 -23.02 42.02 7.31
C ARG A 312 -24.49 42.44 7.46
N PHE A 313 -25.23 42.45 6.36
CA PHE A 313 -26.65 42.78 6.37
C PHE A 313 -27.50 41.67 7.01
N ASN A 314 -27.35 40.43 6.54
CA ASN A 314 -28.18 39.29 6.92
C ASN A 314 -27.91 38.80 8.35
N TYR A 315 -26.66 38.90 8.82
CA TYR A 315 -26.23 38.33 10.10
C TYR A 315 -25.77 39.38 11.13
N ARG A 316 -26.19 40.65 10.98
CA ARG A 316 -25.83 41.81 11.84
C ARG A 316 -25.89 41.56 13.36
N ASN A 317 -26.74 40.64 13.80
CA ASN A 317 -26.92 40.27 15.21
C ASN A 317 -25.92 39.21 15.72
N ARG A 318 -24.86 38.90 14.96
CA ARG A 318 -23.82 37.91 15.32
C ARG A 318 -22.47 38.61 15.56
N PRO A 319 -22.17 39.09 16.78
CA PRO A 319 -20.97 39.88 17.05
C PRO A 319 -19.65 39.18 16.71
N ALA A 320 -19.57 37.86 16.97
CA ALA A 320 -18.38 37.08 16.66
C ALA A 320 -18.09 37.03 15.15
N MET A 321 -19.13 36.92 14.32
CA MET A 321 -19.01 36.96 12.87
C MET A 321 -18.53 38.33 12.38
N MET A 322 -19.14 39.42 12.89
CA MET A 322 -18.75 40.79 12.52
C MET A 322 -17.29 41.10 12.87
N GLN A 323 -16.82 40.62 14.02
CA GLN A 323 -15.42 40.76 14.44
C GLN A 323 -14.47 40.07 13.47
N GLU A 324 -14.80 38.86 13.02
CA GLU A 324 -13.96 38.13 12.08
C GLU A 324 -14.06 38.71 10.66
N LEU A 325 -15.23 39.15 10.20
CA LEU A 325 -15.43 39.79 8.89
C LEU A 325 -14.68 41.13 8.74
N ASN A 326 -14.34 41.81 9.83
CA ASN A 326 -13.48 43.01 9.79
C ASN A 326 -12.01 42.68 9.48
N ARG A 327 -11.65 41.40 9.40
CA ARG A 327 -10.30 40.93 9.13
C ARG A 327 -10.15 40.31 7.74
N VAL A 328 -11.23 40.22 6.95
CA VAL A 328 -11.21 39.64 5.60
C VAL A 328 -10.38 40.49 4.66
#